data_AF-A0A2W7P746-F1
#
_entry.id   AF-A0A2W7P746-F1
#
_cell.length_a   1.000
_cell.length_b   1.000
_cell.length_c   1.000
_cell.angle_alpha   90.00
_cell.angle_beta   90.00
_cell.angle_gamma   90.00
#
_symmetry.space_group_name_H-M   'P 1'
#
loop_
_entity.id
_entity.type
_entity.pdbx_description
1 polymer ?
#
loop_
_entity_poly.entity_id
_entity_poly.type
_entity_poly.pdbx_seq_one_letter_code
_entity_poly.pdbx_strand_id
1 'polypeptide(L)' 'MIHELMPRAALREEGAEAFRRGLAAEDNPHWPPGTDAHLEWHAGFKDEQYRPKSAEEA' A
#
# COMPACT_ATOMS: atom_id res chain seq x y z
N MET A 1 13.67 10.00 -19.42
CA MET A 1 13.61 8.76 -18.64
C MET A 1 12.17 8.64 -18.18
N ILE A 2 11.37 7.80 -18.82
CA ILE A 2 9.97 7.60 -18.44
C ILE A 2 10.07 6.73 -17.20
N HIS A 3 10.01 7.32 -16.01
CA HIS A 3 9.60 6.57 -14.83
C HIS A 3 8.23 6.04 -15.21
N GLU A 4 8.14 4.77 -15.58
CA GLU A 4 6.87 4.10 -15.80
C GLU A 4 6.13 4.24 -14.48
N LEU A 5 5.27 5.25 -14.43
CA LEU A 5 4.51 5.68 -13.27
C LEU A 5 3.62 4.50 -12.94
N MET A 6 4.05 3.64 -12.00
CA MET A 6 3.17 2.65 -11.43
C MET A 6 1.87 3.37 -11.12
N PRO A 7 0.74 2.91 -11.68
CA PRO A 7 -0.53 3.55 -11.42
C PRO A 7 -0.77 3.62 -9.92
N ARG A 8 -1.33 4.73 -9.43
CA ARG A 8 -1.65 4.91 -8.01
C ARG A 8 -2.39 3.70 -7.40
N ALA A 9 -3.27 3.07 -8.19
CA ALA A 9 -3.99 1.86 -7.80
C ALA A 9 -3.05 0.66 -7.55
N ALA A 10 -2.03 0.47 -8.38
CA ALA A 10 -1.05 -0.62 -8.21
C ALA A 10 -0.21 -0.42 -6.94
N LEU A 11 0.17 0.83 -6.64
CA LEU A 11 0.90 1.16 -5.41
C LEU A 11 0.06 0.88 -4.16
N ARG A 12 -1.23 1.21 -4.19
CA ARG A 12 -2.17 0.88 -3.10
C ARG A 12 -2.33 -0.63 -2.93
N GLU A 13 -2.48 -1.37 -4.03
CA GLU A 13 -2.60 -2.82 -3.98
C GLU A 13 -1.34 -3.48 -3.40
N GLU A 14 -0.16 -2.98 -3.77
CA GLU A 14 1.12 -3.43 -3.21
C GLU A 14 1.20 -3.19 -1.69
N GLY A 15 0.75 -2.01 -1.22
CA GLY A 15 0.67 -1.72 0.21
C GLY A 15 -0.32 -2.63 0.95
N ALA A 16 -1.48 -2.87 0.38
CA ALA A 16 -2.48 -3.79 0.95
C ALA A 16 -1.95 -5.24 0.99
N GLU A 17 -1.23 -5.68 -0.05
CA GLU A 17 -0.58 -6.99 -0.07
C GLU A 17 0.50 -7.11 1.00
N ALA A 18 1.31 -6.07 1.20
CA ALA A 18 2.33 -6.06 2.24
C ALA A 18 1.73 -6.26 3.64
N PHE A 19 0.61 -5.59 3.94
CA PHE A 19 -0.12 -5.83 5.20
C PHE A 19 -0.65 -7.27 5.29
N ARG A 20 -1.26 -7.80 4.22
CA ARG A 20 -1.74 -9.20 4.17
C ARG A 20 -0.63 -10.22 4.38
N ARG A 21 0.60 -9.90 3.98
CA ARG A 21 1.81 -10.71 4.21
C ARG A 21 2.40 -10.55 5.62
N GLY A 22 1.86 -9.64 6.44
CA GLY A 22 2.34 -9.38 7.80
C GLY A 22 3.59 -8.51 7.87
N LEU A 23 3.90 -7.74 6.82
CA LEU A 23 4.99 -6.77 6.83
C LEU A 23 4.62 -5.53 7.66
N ALA A 24 5.63 -4.77 8.08
CA ALA A 24 5.42 -3.49 8.74
C ALA A 24 5.28 -2.36 7.72
N ALA A 25 4.62 -1.26 8.12
CA ALA A 25 4.53 -0.07 7.26
C ALA A 25 5.91 0.55 6.98
N GLU A 26 6.89 0.30 7.86
CA GLU A 26 8.27 0.77 7.75
C GLU A 26 9.03 0.06 6.62
N ASP A 27 8.56 -1.11 6.18
CA ASP A 27 9.12 -1.88 5.07
C ASP A 27 8.67 -1.35 3.68
N ASN A 28 8.12 -0.14 3.62
CA ASN A 28 7.71 0.49 2.37
C ASN A 28 8.90 0.63 1.41
N PRO A 29 8.87 -0.02 0.22
CA PRO A 29 10.00 0.00 -0.73
C PRO A 29 10.15 1.36 -1.44
N HIS A 30 9.15 2.24 -1.35
CA HIS A 30 9.15 3.54 -2.01
C HIS A 30 9.84 4.59 -1.14
N TRP A 31 11.12 4.81 -1.43
CA TRP A 31 11.96 5.87 -0.85
C TRP A 31 12.26 6.93 -1.93
N PRO A 32 12.35 8.23 -1.61
CA PRO A 32 12.22 8.85 -0.30
C PRO A 32 10.77 8.94 0.22
N PRO A 33 10.58 9.11 1.54
CA PRO A 33 9.28 9.28 2.13
C PRO A 33 8.67 10.61 1.66
N GLY A 34 7.36 10.65 1.52
CA GLY A 34 6.62 11.82 1.02
C GLY A 34 6.53 11.95 -0.51
N THR A 35 7.10 11.00 -1.26
CA THR A 35 6.79 10.86 -2.69
C THR A 35 5.36 10.34 -2.87
N ASP A 36 4.75 10.60 -4.04
CA ASP A 36 3.40 10.10 -4.35
C ASP A 36 3.36 8.56 -4.21
N ALA A 37 4.39 7.86 -4.69
CA ALA A 37 4.50 6.40 -4.56
C ALA A 37 4.49 5.93 -3.10
N HIS A 38 5.28 6.58 -2.25
CA HIS A 38 5.33 6.29 -0.82
C HIS A 38 3.97 6.50 -0.13
N LEU A 39 3.29 7.60 -0.46
CA LEU A 39 1.98 7.94 0.11
C LEU A 39 0.90 6.98 -0.36
N GLU A 40 0.86 6.63 -1.64
CA GLU A 40 -0.14 5.71 -2.19
C GLU A 40 0.05 4.28 -1.65
N TRP A 41 1.28 3.82 -1.50
CA TRP A 41 1.55 2.54 -0.84
C TRP A 41 1.06 2.54 0.61
N HIS A 42 1.37 3.59 1.39
CA HIS A 42 0.89 3.70 2.77
C HIS A 42 -0.63 3.79 2.86
N ALA A 43 -1.27 4.44 1.88
CA ALA A 43 -2.73 4.52 1.83
C ALA A 43 -3.33 3.12 1.71
N GLY A 44 -2.83 2.29 0.78
CA GLY A 44 -3.29 0.91 0.62
C GLY A 44 -2.98 0.02 1.82
N PHE A 45 -1.78 0.13 2.39
CA PHE A 45 -1.40 -0.60 3.60
C PHE A 45 -2.33 -0.30 4.78
N LYS A 46 -2.62 0.99 5.02
CA LYS A 46 -3.49 1.43 6.12
C LYS A 46 -4.95 1.10 5.85
N ASP A 47 -5.41 1.22 4.61
CA ASP A 47 -6.77 0.83 4.23
C ASP A 47 -7.03 -0.64 4.58
N GLU A 48 -6.11 -1.52 4.20
CA GLU A 48 -6.18 -2.95 4.55
C GLU A 48 -6.04 -3.18 6.06
N GLN A 49 -5.15 -2.45 6.74
CA GLN A 49 -4.97 -2.54 8.19
C GLN A 49 -6.23 -2.19 8.99
N TYR A 50 -6.97 -1.17 8.55
CA TYR A 50 -8.19 -0.70 9.20
C TYR A 50 -9.47 -1.27 8.58
N ARG A 51 -9.35 -2.13 7.57
CA ARG A 51 -10.49 -2.79 6.96
C ARG A 51 -11.22 -3.61 8.03
N PRO A 52 -12.53 -3.40 8.24
CA PRO A 52 -13.27 -4.17 9.22
C PRO A 52 -13.26 -5.65 8.78
N LYS A 53 -12.76 -6.53 9.66
CA LYS A 53 -12.74 -8.00 9.46
C LYS A 53 -14.13 -8.63 9.27
N SER A 54 -15.21 -7.84 9.35
CA SER A 54 -16.60 -8.29 9.28
C SER A 54 -17.17 -8.40 7.86
N ALA A 55 -16.36 -8.22 6.81
CA ALA A 55 -16.83 -8.33 5.42
C ALA A 55 -16.54 -9.69 4.75
N GLU A 56 -16.06 -10.69 5.49
CA GLU A 56 -15.75 -12.04 4.98
C GLU A 56 -16.71 -13.13 5.48
N GLU A 57 -17.87 -12.76 6.03
CA GLU A 57 -18.95 -13.70 6.40
C GLU A 57 -20.36 -13.26 5.95
N ALA A 58 -20.54 -12.90 4.67
CA ALA A 58 -21.87 -12.73 4.08
C ALA A 58 -22.01 -13.48 2.75
#